data_AF-A0A7W4B947-F1
#
_entry.id   AF-A0A7W4B947-F1
#
_cell.length_a   1.000
_cell.length_b   1.000
_cell.length_c   1.000
_cell.angle_alpha   90.00
_cell.angle_beta   90.00
_cell.angle_gamma   90.00
#
_symmetry.space_group_name_H-M   'P 1'
#
loop_
_entity.id
_entity.type
_entity.pdbx_description
1 polymer ?
#
loop_
_entity_poly.entity_id
_entity_poly.type
_entity_poly.pdbx_seq_one_letter_code
_entity_poly.pdbx_strand_id
1 'polypeptide(L)'
;MKKILWLLLALIYLSGCDIQQSESEAPNKPSVVPDKAFWVGGLDGGVFALVEKSKSLEPNEYYGKIYYASGDVAYKGKMILLPKNSDAIDYLNPKVYQGWDGDTLYVVGNKQLKVHK
;
A
#
# COMPACT_ATOMS: atom_id res chain seq x y z
N MET A 1 -14.50 6.45 -48.08
CA MET A 1 -14.72 6.90 -46.69
C MET A 1 -14.53 5.80 -45.65
N LYS A 2 -15.03 4.57 -45.86
CA LYS A 2 -14.88 3.45 -44.90
C LYS A 2 -13.42 3.10 -44.57
N LYS A 3 -12.49 3.14 -45.54
CA LYS A 3 -11.05 2.87 -45.33
C LYS A 3 -10.34 3.91 -44.44
N ILE A 4 -10.79 5.17 -44.49
CA ILE A 4 -10.25 6.26 -43.65
C ILE A 4 -10.73 6.08 -42.20
N LEU A 5 -11.97 5.63 -42.02
CA LEU A 5 -12.54 5.32 -40.71
C LEU A 5 -11.78 4.17 -40.02
N TRP A 6 -11.36 3.15 -40.75
CA TRP A 6 -10.54 2.05 -40.21
C TRP A 6 -9.13 2.49 -39.79
N LEU A 7 -8.52 3.44 -40.53
CA LEU A 7 -7.22 4.02 -40.17
C LEU A 7 -7.30 4.87 -38.90
N LEU A 8 -8.37 5.66 -38.74
CA LEU A 8 -8.61 6.43 -37.52
C LEU A 8 -8.87 5.53 -36.30
N LEU A 9 -9.59 4.42 -36.48
CA LEU A 9 -9.79 3.44 -35.40
C LEU A 9 -8.47 2.80 -34.95
N ALA A 10 -7.58 2.47 -35.89
CA ALA A 10 -6.29 1.85 -35.60
C ALA A 10 -5.33 2.79 -34.84
N LEU A 11 -5.36 4.10 -35.12
CA LEU A 11 -4.53 5.06 -34.38
C LEU A 11 -4.93 5.21 -32.91
N ILE A 12 -6.22 5.06 -32.57
CA ILE A 12 -6.70 5.14 -31.18
C ILE A 12 -6.18 3.97 -30.34
N TYR A 13 -5.96 2.79 -30.94
CA TYR A 13 -5.43 1.62 -30.23
C TYR A 13 -3.91 1.70 -29.95
N LEU A 14 -3.17 2.60 -30.60
CA LEU A 14 -1.72 2.70 -30.45
C LEU A 14 -1.27 3.74 -29.40
N SER A 15 -2.19 4.54 -28.85
CA SER A 15 -1.88 5.60 -27.88
C SER A 15 -1.91 5.16 -26.41
N GLY A 16 -2.10 3.86 -26.13
CA GLY A 16 -2.41 3.36 -24.78
C GLY A 16 -1.24 2.81 -23.96
N CYS A 17 0.00 2.92 -24.42
CA CYS A 17 1.16 2.40 -23.69
C CYS A 17 2.23 3.47 -23.49
N ASP A 18 1.94 4.45 -22.65
CA ASP A 18 2.98 5.13 -21.89
C ASP A 18 2.65 4.95 -20.41
N ILE A 19 2.92 3.74 -19.90
CA ILE A 19 2.94 3.49 -18.45
C ILE A 19 4.25 4.09 -17.96
N GLN A 20 4.28 5.42 -17.86
CA GLN A 20 5.19 6.05 -16.92
C GLN A 20 4.72 5.64 -15.54
N GLN A 21 5.43 4.70 -14.91
CA GLN A 21 5.43 4.60 -13.46
C GLN A 21 5.98 5.92 -12.92
N SER A 22 5.14 6.96 -12.86
CA SER A 22 5.41 8.03 -11.93
C SER A 22 5.24 7.42 -10.55
N GLU A 23 6.37 7.05 -9.93
CA GLU A 23 6.38 6.89 -8.48
C GLU A 23 5.87 8.22 -7.93
N SER A 24 4.61 8.23 -7.48
CA SER A 24 4.01 9.38 -6.81
C SER A 24 4.93 9.74 -5.65
N GLU A 25 5.54 10.94 -5.70
CA GLU A 25 6.38 11.40 -4.61
C GLU A 25 5.54 11.39 -3.34
N ALA A 26 6.00 10.63 -2.34
CA ALA A 26 5.33 10.58 -1.04
C ALA A 26 5.16 12.00 -0.49
N PRO A 27 4.01 12.33 0.14
CA PRO A 27 3.83 13.64 0.74
C PRO A 27 4.88 13.87 1.82
N ASN A 28 5.18 15.14 2.10
CA ASN A 28 6.05 15.51 3.20
C ASN A 28 5.56 14.87 4.51
N LYS A 29 6.42 14.05 5.13
CA LYS A 29 6.09 13.36 6.36
C LYS A 29 5.91 14.37 7.51
N PRO A 30 4.73 14.41 8.15
CA PRO A 30 4.52 15.28 9.32
C PRO A 30 5.46 14.89 10.46
N SER A 31 5.92 15.86 11.26
CA SER A 31 6.87 15.63 12.36
C SER A 31 6.33 14.70 13.46
N VAL A 32 5.00 14.56 13.56
CA VAL A 32 4.34 13.64 14.50
C VAL A 32 4.40 12.17 14.04
N VAL A 33 4.64 11.93 12.75
CA VAL A 33 4.75 10.59 12.18
C VAL A 33 6.19 10.09 12.35
N PRO A 34 6.41 8.89 12.95
CA PRO A 34 7.76 8.37 13.14
C PRO A 34 8.54 8.20 11.84
N ASP A 35 9.85 8.45 11.87
CA ASP A 35 10.74 8.29 10.71
C ASP A 35 10.68 6.90 10.08
N LYS A 36 10.47 5.87 10.91
CA LYS A 36 10.34 4.47 10.50
C LYS A 36 9.02 4.14 9.80
N ALA A 37 8.04 5.03 9.82
CA ALA A 37 6.79 4.83 9.07
C ALA A 37 7.02 5.10 7.58
N PHE A 38 6.49 4.23 6.74
CA PHE A 38 6.61 4.32 5.28
C PHE A 38 5.33 4.85 4.67
N TRP A 39 5.44 5.63 3.59
CA TRP A 39 4.27 5.97 2.79
C TRP A 39 3.78 4.71 2.05
N VAL A 40 2.50 4.39 2.24
CA VAL A 40 1.81 3.28 1.59
C VAL A 40 0.60 3.88 0.87
N GLY A 41 0.71 4.00 -0.45
CA GLY A 41 -0.30 4.60 -1.30
C GLY A 41 0.24 4.98 -2.66
N GLY A 42 -0.59 5.69 -3.44
CA GLY A 42 -0.27 6.10 -4.81
C GLY A 42 -0.65 7.55 -5.07
N LEU A 43 -0.92 7.86 -6.34
CA LEU A 43 -1.29 9.19 -6.80
C LEU A 43 -2.60 9.70 -6.16
N ASP A 44 -3.55 8.79 -5.92
CA ASP A 44 -4.86 9.12 -5.35
C ASP A 44 -4.85 9.22 -3.81
N GLY A 45 -3.67 9.11 -3.19
CA GLY A 45 -3.49 9.21 -1.74
C GLY A 45 -2.99 7.93 -1.10
N GLY A 46 -2.90 7.97 0.23
CA GLY A 46 -2.28 6.92 1.02
C GLY A 46 -2.19 7.25 2.50
N VAL A 47 -1.42 6.45 3.21
CA VAL A 47 -1.17 6.56 4.65
C VAL A 47 0.31 6.33 4.95
N PHE A 48 0.76 6.80 6.10
CA PHE A 48 2.03 6.35 6.66
C PHE A 48 1.78 5.11 7.52
N ALA A 49 2.44 4.00 7.20
CA ALA A 49 2.35 2.74 7.94
C ALA A 49 3.65 2.44 8.69
N LEU A 50 3.53 2.15 9.99
CA LEU A 50 4.57 1.58 10.81
C LEU A 50 4.11 0.21 11.29
N VAL A 51 4.81 -0.84 10.86
CA VAL A 51 4.56 -2.21 11.28
C VAL A 51 5.73 -2.68 12.13
N GLU A 52 5.42 -3.35 13.24
CA GLU A 52 6.40 -3.82 14.21
C GLU A 52 6.09 -5.28 14.57
N LYS A 53 7.14 -6.06 14.87
CA LYS A 53 7.04 -7.43 15.35
C LYS A 53 7.68 -7.53 16.73
N SER A 54 7.00 -8.16 17.68
CA SER A 54 7.48 -8.44 19.04
C SER A 54 7.54 -9.95 19.29
N LYS A 55 8.41 -10.39 20.21
CA LYS A 55 8.47 -11.79 20.68
C LYS A 55 7.20 -12.25 21.40
N SER A 56 6.37 -11.31 21.88
CA SER A 56 5.10 -11.60 22.56
C SER A 56 3.91 -11.80 21.61
N LEU A 57 4.11 -11.66 20.30
CA LEU A 57 3.08 -11.82 19.28
C LEU A 57 3.18 -13.21 18.65
N GLU A 58 2.04 -13.79 18.29
CA GLU A 58 2.00 -15.04 17.53
C GLU A 58 2.72 -14.88 16.17
N PRO A 59 3.18 -15.97 15.53
CA PRO A 59 3.91 -15.91 14.26
C PRO A 59 3.22 -15.10 13.16
N ASN A 60 1.88 -15.13 13.10
CA ASN A 60 1.06 -14.40 12.14
C ASN A 60 0.51 -13.06 12.68
N GLU A 61 0.95 -12.57 13.83
CA GLU A 61 0.50 -11.31 14.41
C GLU A 61 1.53 -10.20 14.32
N TYR A 62 1.11 -8.99 14.00
CA TYR A 62 1.96 -7.81 13.92
C TYR A 62 1.32 -6.66 14.71
N TYR A 63 2.10 -5.67 15.09
CA TYR A 63 1.56 -4.41 15.61
C TYR A 63 1.64 -3.36 14.51
N GLY A 64 0.51 -2.74 14.18
CA GLY A 64 0.41 -1.69 13.18
C GLY A 64 0.07 -0.34 13.81
N LYS A 65 0.70 0.72 13.32
CA LYS A 65 0.29 2.11 13.51
C LYS A 65 0.13 2.75 12.13
N ILE A 66 -1.06 3.24 11.83
CA ILE A 66 -1.40 3.88 10.55
C ILE A 66 -1.71 5.35 10.83
N TYR A 67 -1.09 6.24 10.06
CA TYR A 67 -1.30 7.69 10.15
C TYR A 67 -1.79 8.21 8.80
N TYR A 68 -2.76 9.13 8.82
CA TYR A 68 -3.12 9.88 7.64
C TYR A 68 -1.98 10.81 7.20
N ALA A 69 -2.05 11.34 5.98
CA ALA A 69 -1.09 12.33 5.49
C ALA A 69 -1.04 13.61 6.37
N SER A 70 -2.11 13.91 7.11
CA SER A 70 -2.15 14.99 8.11
C SER A 70 -1.28 14.71 9.35
N GLY A 71 -0.95 13.45 9.60
CA GLY A 71 -0.29 12.97 10.81
C GLY A 71 -1.24 12.41 11.87
N ASP A 72 -2.55 12.53 11.67
CA ASP A 72 -3.57 11.96 12.57
C ASP A 72 -3.52 10.42 12.56
N VAL A 73 -3.75 9.80 13.72
CA VAL A 73 -3.76 8.34 13.85
C VAL A 73 -5.06 7.78 13.27
N ALA A 74 -4.94 6.99 12.20
CA ALA A 74 -6.06 6.24 11.63
C ALA A 74 -6.28 4.90 12.37
N TYR A 75 -5.18 4.24 12.77
CA TYR A 75 -5.25 2.97 13.48
C TYR A 75 -4.00 2.75 14.35
N LYS A 76 -4.18 2.08 15.48
CA LYS A 76 -3.08 1.62 16.34
C LYS A 76 -3.50 0.34 17.06
N GLY A 77 -2.83 -0.77 16.77
CA GLY A 77 -3.17 -2.05 17.39
C GLY A 77 -2.60 -3.27 16.71
N LYS A 78 -3.09 -4.44 17.13
CA LYS A 78 -2.68 -5.73 16.59
C LYS A 78 -3.32 -5.98 15.21
N MET A 79 -2.52 -6.43 14.26
CA MET A 79 -2.96 -6.89 12.95
C MET A 79 -2.64 -8.37 12.77
N ILE A 80 -3.51 -9.08 12.05
CA ILE A 80 -3.34 -10.50 11.72
C ILE A 80 -2.92 -10.61 10.26
N LEU A 81 -1.82 -11.31 10.02
CA LEU A 81 -1.39 -11.75 8.70
C LEU A 81 -2.33 -12.84 8.21
N LEU A 82 -2.91 -12.59 7.03
CA LEU A 82 -3.77 -13.51 6.32
C LEU A 82 -3.20 -13.78 4.91
N PRO A 83 -3.34 -15.00 4.38
CA PRO A 83 -3.82 -16.21 5.08
C PRO A 83 -2.95 -16.62 6.29
N LYS A 84 -3.53 -17.30 7.29
CA LYS A 84 -2.83 -17.62 8.56
C LYS A 84 -1.54 -18.43 8.39
N ASN A 85 -1.44 -19.21 7.31
CA ASN A 85 -0.30 -20.07 6.99
C ASN A 85 0.69 -19.40 6.03
N SER A 86 0.60 -18.08 5.84
CA SER A 86 1.56 -17.34 5.02
C SER A 86 2.92 -17.24 5.69
N ASP A 87 3.98 -17.28 4.89
CA ASP A 87 5.31 -16.93 5.38
C ASP A 87 5.33 -15.50 5.92
N ALA A 88 6.19 -15.28 6.92
CA ALA A 88 6.43 -13.97 7.50
C ALA A 88 6.74 -12.93 6.41
N ILE A 89 6.25 -11.71 6.63
CA ILE A 89 6.54 -10.58 5.76
C ILE A 89 7.82 -9.87 6.23
N ASP A 90 8.57 -9.33 5.28
CA ASP A 90 9.67 -8.40 5.57
C ASP A 90 9.09 -7.01 5.90
N TYR A 91 8.60 -6.87 7.12
CA TYR A 91 7.84 -5.69 7.58
C TYR A 91 8.66 -4.40 7.66
N LEU A 92 9.97 -4.47 7.47
CA LEU A 92 10.86 -3.31 7.43
C LEU A 92 11.07 -2.79 6.00
N ASN A 93 10.62 -3.53 4.99
CA ASN A 93 10.78 -3.15 3.60
C ASN A 93 9.51 -2.48 3.07
N PRO A 94 9.54 -1.18 2.71
CA PRO A 94 8.35 -0.46 2.25
C PRO A 94 7.73 -1.08 0.99
N LYS A 95 8.54 -1.75 0.14
CA LYS A 95 8.08 -2.33 -1.13
C LYS A 95 7.12 -3.51 -0.96
N VAL A 96 7.00 -4.05 0.25
CA VAL A 96 6.04 -5.14 0.50
C VAL A 96 4.61 -4.63 0.61
N TYR A 97 4.39 -3.35 0.87
CA TYR A 97 3.07 -2.77 1.10
C TYR A 97 2.49 -2.17 -0.18
N GLN A 98 1.19 -2.41 -0.40
CA GLN A 98 0.50 -2.00 -1.63
C GLN A 98 -0.59 -0.96 -1.41
N GLY A 99 -1.22 -0.93 -0.23
CA GLY A 99 -2.32 -0.01 0.04
C GLY A 99 -3.00 -0.26 1.38
N TRP A 100 -3.82 0.70 1.80
CA TRP A 100 -4.63 0.64 3.01
C TRP A 100 -6.07 1.05 2.68
N ASP A 101 -7.05 0.25 3.09
CA ASP A 101 -8.48 0.52 2.83
C ASP A 101 -9.29 0.96 4.06
N GLY A 102 -8.65 1.08 5.23
CA GLY A 102 -9.29 1.43 6.49
C GLY A 102 -9.31 0.30 7.53
N ASP A 103 -9.21 -0.95 7.10
CA ASP A 103 -9.12 -2.10 8.02
C ASP A 103 -8.09 -3.16 7.59
N THR A 104 -7.56 -3.04 6.37
CA THR A 104 -6.64 -3.99 5.76
C THR A 104 -5.48 -3.26 5.10
N LEU A 105 -4.26 -3.64 5.50
CA LEU A 105 -3.02 -3.24 4.86
C LEU A 105 -2.59 -4.35 3.89
N TYR A 106 -2.68 -4.06 2.60
CA TYR A 106 -2.38 -5.02 1.53
C TYR A 106 -0.88 -5.21 1.37
N VAL A 107 -0.46 -6.46 1.25
CA VAL A 107 0.93 -6.88 1.13
C VAL A 107 1.10 -7.68 -0.16
N VAL A 108 2.27 -7.57 -0.80
CA VAL A 108 2.64 -8.35 -1.99
C VAL A 108 2.40 -9.85 -1.80
N GLY A 109 1.99 -10.53 -2.87
CA GLY A 109 1.81 -11.98 -2.89
C GLY A 109 0.51 -12.46 -2.23
N ASN A 110 -0.61 -11.75 -2.43
CA ASN A 110 -1.93 -12.06 -1.88
C ASN A 110 -1.96 -12.18 -0.34
N LYS A 111 -1.07 -11.45 0.34
CA LYS A 111 -1.02 -11.37 1.79
C LYS A 111 -1.66 -10.08 2.26
N GLN A 112 -2.20 -10.08 3.47
CA GLN A 112 -2.79 -8.89 4.06
C GLN A 112 -2.59 -8.86 5.56
N LEU A 113 -2.35 -7.68 6.11
CA LEU A 113 -2.41 -7.41 7.54
C LEU A 113 -3.76 -6.78 7.85
N LYS A 114 -4.67 -7.56 8.42
CA LYS A 114 -6.02 -7.11 8.77
C LYS A 114 -6.09 -6.71 10.23
N VAL A 115 -6.76 -5.60 10.55
CA VAL A 115 -6.94 -5.17 11.95
C VAL A 115 -7.61 -6.27 12.77
N HIS A 116 -7.09 -6.48 13.98
CA HIS A 116 -7.71 -7.31 14.98
C HIS A 116 -8.65 -6.44 15.83
N LYS A 117 -9.92 -6.82 15.90
CA LYS A 117 -10.93 -6.19 16.76
C LYS A 117 -11.00 -6.89 18.11
#